data_AF-A0A2T3MN10-F1
#
_entry.id   AF-A0A2T3MN10-F1
#
_cell.length_a   1.000
_cell.length_b   1.000
_cell.length_c   1.000
_cell.angle_alpha   90.00
_cell.angle_beta   90.00
_cell.angle_gamma   90.00
#
_symmetry.space_group_name_H-M   'P 1'
#
loop_
_entity.id
_entity.type
_entity.pdbx_description
1 polymer ?
#
loop_
_entity_poly.entity_id
_entity_poly.type
_entity_poly.pdbx_seq_one_letter_code
_entity_poly.pdbx_strand_id
1 'polypeptide(L)'
;MKKMVDDNLVKIGIALVSFALGAFLTRFTMTKKERLDINAKKQETSNQLETEVISTYNKYIEVLAKFDGSIQVTIDDFIKIESAGSAYFQSLNSLSNSILSNNTEKNSIKNSHFQKVEGGYLKSIPQHYQTLQNIAKKCDIPYKGKFDANNYQSMAKVLEKYA
;
A
#
# COMPACT_ATOMS: atom_id res chain seq x y z
N MET A 1 43.16 -11.20 54.79
CA MET A 1 42.27 -12.19 54.12
C MET A 1 40.82 -11.72 53.94
N LYS A 2 40.23 -10.93 54.86
CA LYS A 2 38.84 -10.41 54.75
C LYS A 2 38.57 -9.49 53.53
N LYS A 3 39.50 -8.60 53.17
CA LYS A 3 39.34 -7.66 52.04
C LYS A 3 39.25 -8.31 50.64
N MET A 4 39.77 -9.53 50.44
CA MET A 4 39.71 -10.22 49.14
C MET A 4 38.36 -10.92 48.89
N VAL A 5 37.63 -11.27 49.94
CA VAL A 5 36.36 -12.02 49.84
C VAL A 5 35.20 -11.09 49.46
N ASP A 6 35.16 -9.89 50.04
CA ASP A 6 34.14 -8.87 49.70
C ASP A 6 34.27 -8.38 48.26
N ASP A 7 35.49 -8.18 47.77
CA ASP A 7 35.75 -7.68 46.43
C ASP A 7 35.36 -8.70 45.33
N ASN A 8 35.46 -10.00 45.63
CA ASN A 8 34.98 -11.07 44.76
C ASN A 8 33.44 -11.18 44.75
N LEU A 9 32.78 -11.02 45.90
CA LEU A 9 31.31 -11.03 45.99
C LEU A 9 30.70 -9.85 45.22
N VAL A 10 31.30 -8.67 45.31
CA VAL A 10 30.87 -7.48 44.55
C VAL A 10 31.06 -7.69 43.05
N LYS A 11 32.19 -8.27 42.62
CA LYS A 11 32.43 -8.59 41.19
C LYS A 11 31.46 -9.64 40.65
N ILE A 12 31.14 -10.68 41.43
CA ILE A 12 30.15 -11.69 41.06
C ILE A 12 28.75 -11.07 40.97
N GLY A 13 28.39 -10.20 41.93
CA GLY A 13 27.13 -9.46 41.90
C GLY A 13 26.99 -8.56 40.67
N ILE A 14 28.02 -7.79 40.34
CA ILE A 14 28.05 -6.94 39.14
C ILE A 14 27.96 -7.79 37.86
N ALA A 15 28.66 -8.93 37.79
CA ALA A 15 28.61 -9.83 36.65
C ALA A 15 27.21 -10.43 36.44
N LEU A 16 26.55 -10.87 37.51
CA LEU A 16 25.19 -11.41 37.45
C LEU A 16 24.15 -10.36 37.06
N VAL A 17 24.25 -9.15 37.62
CA VAL A 17 23.37 -8.03 37.27
C VAL A 17 23.59 -7.60 35.81
N SER A 18 24.83 -7.55 35.35
CA SER A 18 25.16 -7.21 33.95
C SER A 18 24.65 -8.26 32.96
N PHE A 19 24.77 -9.55 33.32
CA PHE A 19 24.22 -10.64 32.52
C PHE A 19 22.69 -10.60 32.46
N ALA A 20 22.04 -10.37 33.60
CA ALA A 20 20.59 -10.23 33.66
C ALA A 20 20.08 -9.02 32.87
N LEU A 21 20.75 -7.86 32.98
CA LEU A 21 20.44 -6.67 32.17
C LEU A 21 20.68 -6.90 30.68
N GLY A 22 21.76 -7.58 30.29
CA GLY A 22 22.02 -7.95 28.90
C GLY A 22 20.95 -8.89 28.32
N ALA A 23 20.50 -9.88 29.11
CA ALA A 23 19.42 -10.78 28.74
C ALA A 23 18.03 -10.11 28.72
N PHE A 24 17.80 -9.11 29.58
CA PHE A 24 16.57 -8.34 29.59
C PHE A 24 16.52 -7.37 28.41
N LEU A 25 17.61 -6.63 28.14
CA LEU A 25 17.69 -5.70 27.00
C LEU A 25 17.51 -6.41 25.65
N THR A 26 18.01 -7.63 25.49
CA THR A 26 17.79 -8.42 24.26
C THR A 26 16.36 -8.92 24.11
N ARG A 27 15.59 -9.06 25.21
CA ARG A 27 14.15 -9.38 25.14
C ARG A 27 13.25 -8.18 24.88
N PHE A 28 13.68 -6.97 25.24
CA PHE A 28 12.91 -5.73 25.02
C PHE A 28 13.36 -4.93 23.79
N THR A 29 14.43 -5.34 23.10
CA THR A 29 14.91 -4.66 21.89
C THR A 29 15.05 -5.64 20.73
N MET A 30 14.42 -5.32 19.60
CA MET A 30 14.61 -6.08 18.37
C MET A 30 16.09 -6.16 18.02
N THR A 31 16.56 -7.37 17.75
CA THR A 31 17.91 -7.65 17.26
C THR A 31 18.13 -7.00 15.89
N LYS A 32 19.40 -6.75 15.53
CA LYS A 32 19.75 -6.21 14.21
C LYS A 32 19.19 -7.08 13.08
N LYS A 33 19.23 -8.41 13.26
CA LYS A 33 18.70 -9.37 12.28
C LYS A 33 17.20 -9.21 12.11
N GLU A 34 16.41 -9.22 13.19
CA GLU A 34 14.96 -9.06 13.10
C GLU A 34 14.56 -7.74 12.46
N ARG A 35 15.31 -6.65 12.71
CA ARG A 35 15.06 -5.35 12.05
C ARG A 35 15.30 -5.43 10.54
N LEU A 36 16.37 -6.10 10.12
CA LEU A 36 16.66 -6.31 8.71
C LEU A 36 15.60 -7.21 8.05
N ASP A 37 15.18 -8.27 8.73
CA ASP A 37 14.14 -9.19 8.23
C ASP A 37 12.80 -8.46 8.06
N ILE A 38 12.40 -7.61 9.04
CA ILE A 38 11.19 -6.77 8.91
C ILE A 38 11.33 -5.82 7.72
N ASN A 39 12.46 -5.15 7.57
CA ASN A 39 12.67 -4.21 6.46
C ASN A 39 12.64 -4.92 5.10
N ALA A 40 13.25 -6.10 5.00
CA ALA A 40 13.22 -6.92 3.80
C ALA A 40 11.77 -7.34 3.45
N LYS A 41 11.00 -7.79 4.44
CA LYS A 41 9.59 -8.15 4.26
C LYS A 41 8.73 -6.96 3.82
N LYS A 42 8.98 -5.77 4.38
CA LYS A 42 8.30 -4.53 3.95
C LYS A 42 8.65 -4.18 2.52
N GLN A 43 9.92 -4.30 2.12
CA GLN A 43 10.35 -4.07 0.74
C GLN A 43 9.71 -5.07 -0.23
N GLU A 44 9.67 -6.35 0.14
CA GLU A 44 9.02 -7.39 -0.66
C GLU A 44 7.53 -7.10 -0.83
N THR A 45 6.84 -6.74 0.25
CA THR A 45 5.42 -6.34 0.24
C THR A 45 5.21 -5.11 -0.66
N SER A 46 6.07 -4.09 -0.56
CA SER A 46 6.03 -2.93 -1.45
C SER A 46 6.14 -3.33 -2.92
N ASN A 47 7.11 -4.18 -3.26
CA ASN A 47 7.34 -4.62 -4.65
C ASN A 47 6.15 -5.41 -5.22
N GLN A 48 5.55 -6.28 -4.40
CA GLN A 48 4.37 -7.05 -4.78
C GLN A 48 3.18 -6.13 -5.07
N LEU A 49 2.88 -5.20 -4.16
CA LEU A 49 1.78 -4.24 -4.34
C LEU A 49 2.02 -3.34 -5.55
N GLU A 50 3.26 -2.88 -5.77
CA GLU A 50 3.60 -2.07 -6.94
C GLU A 50 3.41 -2.85 -8.24
N THR A 51 3.83 -4.11 -8.28
CA THR A 51 3.64 -4.98 -9.45
C THR A 51 2.16 -5.19 -9.75
N GLU A 52 1.34 -5.40 -8.71
CA GLU A 52 -0.12 -5.56 -8.86
C GLU A 52 -0.78 -4.28 -9.40
N VAL A 53 -0.42 -3.12 -8.85
CA VAL A 53 -0.93 -1.82 -9.29
C VAL A 53 -0.54 -1.56 -10.75
N ILE A 54 0.71 -1.81 -11.13
CA ILE A 54 1.17 -1.64 -12.52
C ILE A 54 0.44 -2.61 -13.46
N SER A 55 0.30 -3.88 -13.07
CA SER A 55 -0.36 -4.90 -13.89
C SER A 55 -1.82 -4.55 -14.15
N THR A 56 -2.55 -4.18 -13.10
CA THR A 56 -3.97 -3.80 -13.20
C THR A 56 -4.17 -2.49 -13.95
N TYR A 57 -3.28 -1.50 -13.75
CA TYR A 57 -3.27 -0.27 -14.54
C TYR A 57 -3.06 -0.54 -16.04
N ASN A 58 -2.06 -1.36 -16.40
CA ASN A 58 -1.79 -1.67 -17.80
C ASN A 58 -2.98 -2.36 -18.47
N LYS A 59 -3.64 -3.30 -17.79
CA LYS A 59 -4.89 -3.93 -18.28
C LYS A 59 -6.00 -2.89 -18.47
N TYR A 60 -6.15 -1.98 -17.51
CA TYR A 60 -7.15 -0.92 -17.61
C TYR A 60 -6.90 0.00 -18.80
N ILE A 61 -5.65 0.46 -19.00
CA ILE A 61 -5.27 1.28 -20.15
C ILE A 61 -5.41 0.52 -21.46
N GLU A 62 -5.06 -0.77 -21.52
CA GLU A 62 -5.25 -1.59 -22.72
C GLU A 62 -6.73 -1.67 -23.13
N VAL A 63 -7.63 -1.84 -22.15
CA VAL A 63 -9.07 -1.87 -22.41
C VAL A 63 -9.57 -0.49 -22.87
N LEU A 64 -9.11 0.60 -22.25
CA LEU A 64 -9.45 1.97 -22.69
C LEU A 64 -8.91 2.29 -24.09
N ALA A 65 -7.69 1.86 -24.42
CA ALA A 65 -7.08 2.13 -25.72
C ALA A 65 -7.82 1.44 -26.87
N LYS A 66 -8.42 0.27 -26.63
CA LYS A 66 -9.28 -0.42 -27.62
C LYS A 66 -10.57 0.34 -27.92
N PHE A 67 -10.97 1.24 -27.03
CA PHE A 67 -12.18 2.04 -27.16
C PHE A 67 -11.94 3.38 -27.88
N ASP A 68 -10.73 3.95 -27.76
CA ASP A 68 -10.39 5.22 -28.37
C ASP A 68 -10.50 5.15 -29.91
N GLY A 69 -11.47 5.88 -30.48
CA GLY A 69 -11.77 5.86 -31.91
C GLY A 69 -12.79 4.80 -32.39
N SER A 70 -13.39 4.02 -31.50
CA SER A 70 -14.44 3.06 -31.89
C SER A 70 -15.74 3.79 -32.29
N ILE A 71 -16.22 3.50 -33.51
CA ILE A 71 -17.47 4.09 -34.05
C ILE A 71 -18.71 3.48 -33.37
N GLN A 72 -18.61 2.23 -32.91
CA GLN A 72 -19.70 1.50 -32.30
C GLN A 72 -19.28 0.97 -30.94
N VAL A 73 -19.93 1.47 -29.89
CA VAL A 73 -19.68 1.14 -28.49
C VAL A 73 -20.75 0.19 -28.02
N THR A 74 -20.37 -0.91 -27.39
CA THR A 74 -21.30 -1.95 -26.93
C THR A 74 -21.41 -2.02 -25.41
N ILE A 75 -22.45 -2.72 -24.94
CA ILE A 75 -22.62 -3.04 -23.51
C ILE A 75 -21.44 -3.89 -23.01
N ASP A 76 -20.90 -4.78 -23.84
CA ASP A 76 -19.72 -5.58 -23.48
C ASP A 76 -18.50 -4.70 -23.21
N ASP A 77 -18.35 -3.59 -23.94
CA ASP A 77 -17.26 -2.63 -23.72
C ASP A 77 -17.44 -1.89 -22.39
N PHE A 78 -18.68 -1.52 -22.07
CA PHE A 78 -19.01 -0.96 -20.75
C PHE A 78 -18.58 -1.89 -19.62
N ILE A 79 -18.95 -3.17 -19.70
CA ILE A 79 -18.63 -4.18 -18.68
C ILE A 79 -17.12 -4.37 -18.57
N LYS A 80 -16.41 -4.49 -19.70
CA LYS A 80 -14.95 -4.66 -19.70
C LYS A 80 -14.23 -3.47 -19.07
N ILE A 81 -14.65 -2.25 -19.40
CA ILE A 81 -14.05 -1.02 -18.85
C ILE A 81 -14.32 -0.93 -17.36
N GLU A 82 -15.57 -1.14 -16.93
CA GLU A 82 -15.96 -1.12 -15.51
C GLU A 82 -15.14 -2.13 -14.71
N SER A 83 -15.08 -3.38 -15.17
CA SER A 83 -14.38 -4.45 -14.47
C SER A 83 -12.86 -4.21 -14.40
N ALA A 84 -12.25 -3.72 -15.48
CA ALA A 84 -10.82 -3.41 -15.50
C ALA A 84 -10.49 -2.20 -14.61
N GLY A 85 -11.33 -1.16 -14.62
CA GLY A 85 -11.19 0.00 -13.76
C GLY A 85 -11.35 -0.37 -12.28
N SER A 86 -12.38 -1.15 -11.96
CA SER A 86 -12.63 -1.65 -10.60
C SER A 86 -11.44 -2.44 -10.06
N ALA A 87 -10.85 -3.34 -10.86
CA ALA A 87 -9.65 -4.09 -10.47
C ALA A 87 -8.44 -3.18 -10.19
N TYR A 88 -8.22 -2.15 -11.00
CA TYR A 88 -7.16 -1.17 -10.78
C TYR A 88 -7.40 -0.32 -9.53
N PHE A 89 -8.62 0.13 -9.28
CA PHE A 89 -8.92 0.93 -8.09
C PHE A 89 -8.85 0.09 -6.82
N GLN A 90 -9.21 -1.19 -6.90
CA GLN A 90 -9.03 -2.12 -5.79
C GLN A 90 -7.55 -2.33 -5.45
N SER A 91 -6.66 -2.46 -6.45
CA SER A 91 -5.22 -2.60 -6.19
C SER A 91 -4.62 -1.34 -5.55
N LEU A 92 -5.05 -0.14 -5.98
CA LEU A 92 -4.70 1.13 -5.32
C LEU A 92 -5.22 1.19 -3.88
N ASN A 93 -6.40 0.64 -3.61
CA ASN A 93 -6.99 0.63 -2.27
C ASN A 93 -6.22 -0.34 -1.35
N SER A 94 -5.86 -1.51 -1.86
CA SER A 94 -4.98 -2.48 -1.18
C SER A 94 -3.61 -1.87 -0.85
N LEU A 95 -3.01 -1.18 -1.82
CA LEU A 95 -1.78 -0.42 -1.60
C LEU A 95 -1.95 0.62 -0.49
N SER A 96 -3.04 1.39 -0.52
CA SER A 96 -3.34 2.41 0.49
C SER A 96 -3.52 1.80 1.90
N ASN A 97 -4.20 0.66 2.01
CA ASN A 97 -4.35 -0.07 3.26
C ASN A 97 -2.99 -0.53 3.82
N SER A 98 -2.09 -1.01 2.97
CA SER A 98 -0.74 -1.42 3.38
C SER A 98 0.10 -0.24 3.88
N ILE A 99 -0.01 0.92 3.21
CA ILE A 99 0.65 2.17 3.63
C ILE A 99 0.15 2.60 5.02
N LEU A 100 -1.17 2.61 5.22
CA LEU A 100 -1.78 2.98 6.51
C LEU A 100 -1.40 2.01 7.63
N SER A 101 -1.26 0.72 7.30
CA SER A 101 -0.86 -0.33 8.24
C SER A 101 0.65 -0.39 8.50
N ASN A 102 1.46 0.51 7.92
CA ASN A 102 2.92 0.55 8.05
C ASN A 102 3.62 -0.75 7.61
N ASN A 103 3.00 -1.48 6.67
CA ASN A 103 3.52 -2.72 6.09
C ASN A 103 4.32 -2.49 4.79
N THR A 104 4.43 -1.23 4.38
CA THR A 104 5.14 -0.80 3.18
C THR A 104 6.44 -0.08 3.56
N GLU A 105 7.48 -0.25 2.75
CA GLU A 105 8.76 0.43 2.89
C GLU A 105 8.62 1.96 2.67
N LYS A 106 9.31 2.75 3.51
CA LYS A 106 9.09 4.21 3.60
C LYS A 106 9.53 4.97 2.35
N ASN A 107 10.64 4.58 1.73
CA ASN A 107 11.13 5.21 0.51
C ASN A 107 10.24 4.86 -0.68
N SER A 108 9.75 3.62 -0.79
CA SER A 108 8.74 3.21 -1.79
C SER A 108 7.48 4.08 -1.71
N ILE A 109 7.03 4.42 -0.49
CA ILE A 109 5.89 5.33 -0.29
C ILE A 109 6.17 6.69 -0.95
N LYS A 110 7.28 7.32 -0.57
CA LYS A 110 7.63 8.67 -1.01
C LYS A 110 7.94 8.77 -2.50
N ASN A 111 8.63 7.76 -3.03
CA ASN A 111 9.22 7.83 -4.37
C ASN A 111 8.30 7.29 -5.47
N SER A 112 7.26 6.53 -5.12
CA SER A 112 6.38 5.91 -6.12
C SER A 112 4.94 5.81 -5.64
N HIS A 113 4.69 5.12 -4.52
CA HIS A 113 3.34 4.65 -4.20
C HIS A 113 2.37 5.80 -3.91
N PHE A 114 2.82 6.85 -3.20
CA PHE A 114 2.00 8.03 -2.94
C PHE A 114 1.49 8.67 -4.23
N GLN A 115 2.38 8.87 -5.21
CA GLN A 115 2.04 9.50 -6.49
C GLN A 115 1.04 8.65 -7.29
N LYS A 116 1.13 7.32 -7.20
CA LYS A 116 0.16 6.41 -7.84
C LYS A 116 -1.22 6.52 -7.20
N VAL A 117 -1.28 6.54 -5.87
CA VAL A 117 -2.54 6.71 -5.13
C VAL A 117 -3.15 8.08 -5.42
N GLU A 118 -2.34 9.14 -5.39
CA GLU A 118 -2.78 10.51 -5.71
C GLU A 118 -3.33 10.62 -7.14
N GLY A 119 -2.58 10.15 -8.13
CA GLY A 119 -3.01 10.16 -9.53
C GLY A 119 -4.29 9.34 -9.73
N GLY A 120 -4.38 8.16 -9.12
CA GLY A 120 -5.55 7.31 -9.17
C GLY A 120 -6.79 7.97 -8.59
N TYR A 121 -6.67 8.48 -7.36
CA TYR A 121 -7.79 9.07 -6.61
C TYR A 121 -8.27 10.40 -7.20
N LEU A 122 -7.35 11.32 -7.52
CA LEU A 122 -7.71 12.66 -7.98
C LEU A 122 -8.05 12.73 -9.47
N LYS A 123 -7.53 11.81 -10.29
CA LYS A 123 -7.69 11.87 -11.75
C LYS A 123 -8.38 10.64 -12.31
N SER A 124 -7.78 9.45 -12.14
CA SER A 124 -8.23 8.26 -12.85
C SER A 124 -9.63 7.79 -12.46
N ILE A 125 -9.96 7.78 -11.16
CA ILE A 125 -11.28 7.34 -10.67
C ILE A 125 -12.39 8.31 -11.13
N PRO A 126 -12.29 9.64 -10.92
CA PRO A 126 -13.31 10.57 -11.44
C PRO A 126 -13.51 10.46 -12.95
N GLN A 127 -12.41 10.39 -13.72
CA GLN A 127 -12.46 10.23 -15.18
C GLN A 127 -13.12 8.91 -15.59
N HIS A 128 -12.86 7.82 -14.88
CA HIS A 128 -13.47 6.52 -15.15
C HIS A 128 -15.01 6.58 -15.06
N TYR A 129 -15.55 7.19 -14.00
CA TYR A 129 -16.99 7.34 -13.89
C TYR A 129 -17.58 8.20 -15.02
N GLN A 130 -16.88 9.26 -15.43
CA GLN A 130 -17.29 10.07 -16.59
C GLN A 130 -17.28 9.24 -17.89
N THR A 131 -16.24 8.42 -18.10
CA THR A 131 -16.16 7.51 -19.26
C THR A 131 -17.31 6.53 -19.27
N LEU A 132 -17.61 5.87 -18.14
CA LEU A 132 -18.72 4.94 -18.05
C LEU A 132 -20.08 5.61 -18.29
N GLN A 133 -20.29 6.83 -17.80
CA GLN A 133 -21.51 7.60 -18.09
C GLN A 133 -21.65 7.93 -19.58
N ASN A 134 -20.55 8.29 -20.25
CA ASN A 134 -20.56 8.57 -21.67
C ASN A 134 -20.85 7.32 -22.51
N ILE A 135 -20.26 6.18 -22.13
CA ILE A 135 -20.53 4.89 -22.76
C ILE A 135 -21.99 4.48 -22.56
N ALA A 136 -22.48 4.58 -21.31
CA ALA A 136 -23.84 4.22 -20.97
C ALA A 136 -24.88 4.99 -21.81
N LYS A 137 -24.65 6.30 -22.02
CA LYS A 137 -25.48 7.13 -22.91
C LYS A 137 -25.46 6.65 -24.36
N LYS A 138 -24.30 6.22 -24.88
CA LYS A 138 -24.17 5.70 -26.25
C LYS A 138 -24.87 4.35 -26.43
N CYS A 139 -24.91 3.54 -25.37
CA CYS A 139 -25.53 2.21 -25.39
C CYS A 139 -26.99 2.19 -24.92
N ASP A 140 -27.59 3.35 -24.63
CA ASP A 140 -28.94 3.48 -24.07
C ASP A 140 -29.17 2.62 -22.80
N ILE A 141 -28.17 2.55 -21.93
CA ILE A 141 -28.27 1.84 -20.65
C ILE A 141 -28.37 2.84 -19.48
N PRO A 142 -29.25 2.59 -18.50
CA PRO A 142 -29.38 3.46 -17.33
C PRO A 142 -28.20 3.24 -16.37
N TYR A 143 -27.25 4.17 -16.35
CA TYR A 143 -26.13 4.18 -15.41
C TYR A 143 -26.09 5.46 -14.59
N LYS A 144 -26.02 5.33 -13.26
CA LYS A 144 -26.00 6.44 -12.30
C LYS A 144 -24.74 6.44 -11.41
N GLY A 145 -23.77 5.58 -11.71
CA GLY A 145 -22.53 5.50 -10.94
C GLY A 145 -21.79 6.83 -10.99
N LYS A 146 -21.24 7.23 -9.84
CA LYS A 146 -20.47 8.45 -9.66
C LYS A 146 -19.34 8.19 -8.68
N PHE A 147 -18.31 9.01 -8.77
CA PHE A 147 -17.27 9.03 -7.74
C PHE A 147 -17.89 9.35 -6.38
N ASP A 148 -17.66 8.47 -5.42
CA ASP A 148 -17.97 8.67 -4.01
C ASP A 148 -16.71 8.40 -3.20
N ALA A 149 -16.21 9.44 -2.53
CA ALA A 149 -15.02 9.36 -1.69
C ALA A 149 -15.14 8.29 -0.60
N ASN A 150 -16.36 7.98 -0.14
CA ASN A 150 -16.59 6.95 0.88
C ASN A 150 -16.19 5.55 0.42
N ASN A 151 -16.22 5.28 -0.88
CA ASN A 151 -15.79 3.99 -1.43
C ASN A 151 -14.27 3.84 -1.47
N TYR A 152 -13.53 4.94 -1.28
CA TYR A 152 -12.07 5.02 -1.44
C TYR A 152 -11.40 5.66 -0.21
N GLN A 153 -11.99 5.50 0.97
CA GLN A 153 -11.54 6.14 2.21
C GLN A 153 -10.07 5.91 2.53
N SER A 154 -9.53 4.72 2.25
CA SER A 154 -8.13 4.43 2.54
C SER A 154 -7.19 5.25 1.66
N MET A 155 -7.55 5.47 0.38
CA MET A 155 -6.79 6.36 -0.50
C MET A 155 -6.84 7.80 0.05
N ALA A 156 -8.02 8.29 0.40
CA ALA A 156 -8.19 9.63 0.96
C ALA A 156 -7.32 9.85 2.21
N LYS A 157 -7.32 8.89 3.14
CA LYS A 157 -6.48 8.92 4.35
C LYS A 157 -4.98 8.90 4.05
N VAL A 158 -4.55 8.19 3.01
CA VAL A 158 -3.15 8.23 2.58
C VAL A 158 -2.80 9.62 2.06
N LEU A 159 -3.68 10.25 1.27
CA LEU A 159 -3.45 11.61 0.80
C LEU A 159 -3.37 12.59 1.96
N GLU A 160 -4.31 12.56 2.91
CA GLU A 160 -4.27 13.41 4.10
C GLU A 160 -2.98 13.24 4.93
N LYS A 161 -2.46 12.01 5.03
CA LYS A 161 -1.27 11.70 5.82
C LYS A 161 0.05 12.16 5.18
N TYR A 162 0.10 12.29 3.85
CA TYR A 162 1.32 12.53 3.09
C TYR A 162 1.28 13.77 2.18
N ALA A 163 0.17 14.52 2.17
CA ALA A 163 0.03 15.82 1.52
C ALA A 163 0.88 16.92 2.16
#